data_AF-A0A6M3LU33-F1
#
_entry.id   AF-A0A6M3LU33-F1
#
_cell.length_a   1.000
_cell.length_b   1.000
_cell.length_c   1.000
_cell.angle_alpha   90.00
_cell.angle_beta   90.00
_cell.angle_gamma   90.00
#
_symmetry.space_group_name_H-M   'P 1'
#
loop_
_entity.id
_entity.type
_entity.pdbx_description
1 polymer ?
#
loop_
_entity_poly.entity_id
_entity_poly.type
_entity_poly.pdbx_seq_one_letter_code
_entity_poly.pdbx_strand_id
1 'polypeptide(L)'
;MSDFIKHMRKYTQELFWYIYNDKEINEMIDKIKADSSNLDVFWYNKDTKVLTIEFKNGTAYEYSNVSPKVFEGLKTAESQGRYFHKNIRGVFLHKKLKKEGN
;
A
#
# COMPACT_ATOMS: atom_id res chain seq x y z
N MET A 1 7.74 24.99 -25.66
CA MET A 1 6.85 24.25 -24.74
C MET A 1 6.51 22.82 -25.20
N SER A 2 7.07 22.31 -26.31
CA SER A 2 6.74 20.97 -26.86
C SER A 2 7.83 19.89 -26.65
N ASP A 3 9.07 20.29 -26.35
CA ASP A 3 10.19 19.34 -26.16
C ASP A 3 10.35 18.84 -24.73
N PHE A 4 9.82 19.58 -23.76
CA PHE A 4 9.86 19.20 -22.34
C PHE A 4 8.99 17.97 -22.06
N ILE A 5 7.78 17.90 -22.64
CA ILE A 5 6.86 16.76 -22.45
C ILE A 5 7.36 15.49 -23.18
N LYS A 6 8.08 15.65 -24.30
CA LYS A 6 8.70 14.52 -25.02
C LYS A 6 9.95 13.99 -24.30
N HIS A 7 10.79 14.87 -23.74
CA HIS A 7 11.94 14.44 -22.94
C HIS A 7 11.52 13.76 -21.62
N MET A 8 10.47 14.27 -20.97
CA MET A 8 9.98 13.71 -19.71
C MET A 8 9.46 12.27 -19.83
N ARG A 9 8.95 11.84 -21.00
CA ARG A 9 8.51 10.44 -21.23
C ARG A 9 9.64 9.40 -21.18
N LYS A 10 10.90 9.81 -21.34
CA LYS A 10 12.04 8.89 -21.26
C LYS A 10 12.58 8.77 -19.82
N TYR A 11 12.43 9.83 -19.01
CA TYR A 11 12.87 9.90 -17.62
C TYR A 11 11.95 9.20 -16.61
N THR A 12 10.70 8.88 -16.97
CA THR A 12 9.77 8.24 -16.02
C THR A 12 10.19 6.84 -15.60
N GLN A 13 10.98 6.10 -16.39
CA GLN A 13 11.45 4.76 -16.00
C GLN A 13 12.64 4.82 -15.02
N GLU A 14 13.52 5.81 -15.14
CA GLU A 14 14.67 5.96 -14.23
C GLU A 14 14.32 6.67 -12.92
N LEU A 15 13.40 7.64 -12.95
CA LEU A 15 12.84 8.24 -11.74
C LEU A 15 12.06 7.22 -10.91
N PHE A 16 11.30 6.32 -11.55
CA PHE A 16 10.64 5.22 -10.84
C PHE A 16 11.67 4.29 -10.19
N TRP A 17 12.76 3.97 -10.89
CA TRP A 17 13.83 3.12 -10.36
C TRP A 17 14.56 3.77 -9.18
N TYR A 18 14.79 5.08 -9.21
CA TYR A 18 15.40 5.83 -8.11
C TYR A 18 14.46 5.95 -6.89
N ILE A 19 13.17 6.24 -7.13
CA ILE A 19 12.14 6.29 -6.07
C ILE A 19 11.93 4.92 -5.43
N TYR A 20 12.07 3.82 -6.17
CA TYR A 20 11.82 2.46 -5.67
C TYR A 20 13.03 1.83 -4.95
N ASN A 21 14.26 2.22 -5.30
CA ASN A 21 15.50 1.72 -4.68
C ASN A 21 16.03 2.57 -3.53
N ASP A 22 15.34 3.66 -3.16
CA ASP A 22 15.72 4.45 -2.01
C ASP A 22 15.31 3.73 -0.70
N LYS A 23 16.31 3.43 0.14
CA LYS A 23 16.13 2.82 1.46
C LYS A 23 15.31 3.73 2.38
N GLU A 24 15.42 5.06 2.22
CA GLU A 24 14.73 6.07 3.02
C GLU A 24 13.22 6.09 2.71
N ILE A 25 12.82 5.92 1.44
CA ILE A 25 11.40 5.83 1.05
C ILE A 25 10.77 4.51 1.52
N ASN A 26 11.53 3.41 1.51
CA ASN A 26 11.09 2.14 2.09
C ASN A 26 10.96 2.21 3.63
N GLU A 27 11.67 3.12 4.29
CA GLU A 27 11.53 3.41 5.73
C GLU A 27 10.41 4.45 6.02
N MET A 28 10.06 5.34 5.08
CA MET A 28 8.96 6.31 5.22
C MET A 28 7.56 5.68 5.17
N ILE A 29 7.45 4.45 4.68
CA ILE A 29 6.22 3.67 4.68
C ILE A 29 6.33 2.65 5.81
N ASP A 30 5.57 2.85 6.89
CA ASP A 30 5.50 1.92 8.03
C ASP A 30 4.87 0.57 7.59
N LYS A 31 5.70 -0.31 7.00
CA LYS A 31 5.34 -1.66 6.60
C LYS A 31 5.34 -2.56 7.83
N ILE A 32 4.15 -2.98 8.21
CA ILE A 32 3.91 -3.80 9.40
C ILE A 32 3.66 -5.23 8.95
N LYS A 33 4.47 -6.17 9.47
CA LYS A 33 4.18 -7.60 9.34
C LYS A 33 2.95 -7.94 10.16
N ALA A 34 1.98 -8.59 9.53
CA ALA A 34 0.76 -8.97 10.20
C ALA A 34 0.92 -10.25 11.02
N ASP A 35 0.38 -10.26 12.24
CA ASP A 35 0.13 -11.49 12.99
C ASP A 35 -1.28 -12.01 12.65
N SER A 36 -1.36 -12.76 11.56
CA SER A 36 -2.62 -13.26 11.01
C SER A 36 -2.41 -14.54 10.20
N SER A 37 -3.44 -15.39 10.12
CA SER A 37 -3.45 -16.53 9.19
C SER A 37 -3.73 -16.13 7.73
N ASN A 38 -4.21 -14.92 7.48
CA ASN A 38 -4.65 -14.47 6.15
C ASN A 38 -3.90 -13.22 5.64
N LEU A 39 -3.68 -12.24 6.52
CA LEU A 39 -2.89 -11.04 6.21
C LEU A 39 -1.40 -11.37 6.30
N ASP A 40 -0.59 -10.75 5.44
CA ASP A 40 0.86 -10.94 5.44
C ASP A 40 1.62 -9.68 5.86
N VAL A 41 1.41 -8.59 5.12
CA VAL A 41 2.00 -7.28 5.41
C VAL A 41 0.98 -6.20 5.10
N PHE A 42 1.06 -5.06 5.78
CA PHE A 42 0.25 -3.90 5.43
C PHE A 42 0.99 -2.61 5.73
N TRP A 43 0.61 -1.53 5.04
CA TRP A 43 1.17 -0.21 5.26
C TRP A 43 0.16 0.88 4.92
N TYR A 44 0.44 2.09 5.39
CA TYR A 44 -0.47 3.20 5.24
C TYR A 44 0.25 4.47 4.79
N ASN A 45 -0.27 5.09 3.73
CA ASN A 45 0.14 6.41 3.29
C ASN A 45 -0.80 7.46 3.90
N LYS A 46 -0.25 8.30 4.79
CA LYS A 46 -1.02 9.33 5.50
C LYS A 46 -1.49 10.46 4.60
N ASP A 47 -0.70 10.82 3.60
CA ASP A 47 -0.98 11.93 2.68
C ASP A 47 -2.14 11.58 1.74
N THR A 48 -2.16 10.35 1.25
CA THR A 48 -3.19 9.85 0.32
C THR A 48 -4.34 9.12 1.01
N LYS A 49 -4.20 8.83 2.32
CA LYS A 49 -5.15 8.02 3.11
C LYS A 49 -5.43 6.65 2.49
N VAL A 50 -4.38 6.02 1.99
CA VAL A 50 -4.43 4.71 1.36
C VAL A 50 -3.81 3.67 2.29
N LEU A 51 -4.59 2.65 2.63
CA LEU A 51 -4.12 1.44 3.30
C LEU A 51 -3.89 0.37 2.25
N THR A 52 -2.68 -0.18 2.20
CA THR A 52 -2.37 -1.32 1.36
C THR A 52 -2.19 -2.56 2.22
N ILE A 53 -2.78 -3.66 1.77
CA ILE A 53 -2.72 -4.96 2.46
C ILE A 53 -2.29 -6.02 1.45
N GLU A 54 -1.23 -6.74 1.79
CA GLU A 54 -0.85 -7.99 1.14
C GLU A 54 -1.38 -9.17 1.95
N PHE A 55 -1.91 -10.15 1.24
CA PHE A 55 -2.43 -11.38 1.78
C PHE A 55 -1.40 -12.50 1.56
N LYS A 56 -1.43 -13.53 2.42
CA LYS A 56 -0.49 -14.66 2.35
C LYS A 56 -0.56 -15.45 1.04
N ASN A 57 -1.67 -15.34 0.30
CA ASN A 57 -1.81 -15.91 -1.04
C ASN A 57 -1.12 -15.08 -2.14
N GLY A 58 -0.39 -14.03 -1.78
CA GLY A 58 0.36 -13.17 -2.70
C GLY A 58 -0.48 -12.13 -3.44
N THR A 59 -1.77 -11.98 -3.11
CA THR A 59 -2.60 -10.88 -3.62
C THR A 59 -2.44 -9.63 -2.76
N ALA A 60 -2.55 -8.46 -3.38
CA ALA A 60 -2.45 -7.18 -2.69
C ALA A 60 -3.60 -6.26 -3.11
N TYR A 61 -4.10 -5.47 -2.16
CA TYR A 61 -5.20 -4.54 -2.38
C TYR A 61 -4.90 -3.19 -1.73
N GLU A 62 -5.28 -2.12 -2.42
CA GLU A 62 -5.33 -0.78 -1.85
C GLU A 62 -6.76 -0.45 -1.44
N TYR A 63 -6.91 0.14 -0.25
CA TYR A 63 -8.17 0.65 0.31
C TYR A 63 -8.04 2.17 0.46
N SER A 64 -8.90 2.90 -0.23
CA SER A 64 -8.87 4.37 -0.26
C SER A 64 -9.71 5.00 0.85
N ASN A 65 -9.36 6.24 1.24
CA ASN A 65 -10.05 7.02 2.26
C ASN A 65 -10.12 6.35 3.64
N VAL A 66 -9.13 5.52 3.97
CA VAL A 66 -9.02 4.90 5.29
C VAL A 66 -8.46 5.95 6.24
N SER A 67 -9.16 6.23 7.34
CA SER A 67 -8.64 7.22 8.32
C SER A 67 -7.45 6.66 9.10
N PRO A 68 -6.53 7.51 9.62
CA PRO A 68 -5.42 7.07 10.46
C PRO A 68 -5.87 6.22 11.66
N LYS A 69 -7.03 6.54 12.26
CA LYS A 69 -7.61 5.77 13.38
C LYS A 69 -7.92 4.31 12.99
N VAL A 70 -8.38 4.08 11.76
CA VAL A 70 -8.68 2.71 11.29
C VAL A 70 -7.40 1.93 11.07
N PHE A 71 -6.35 2.57 10.55
CA PHE A 71 -5.02 1.98 10.42
C PHE A 71 -4.41 1.62 11.79
N GLU A 72 -4.43 2.54 12.76
CA GLU A 72 -3.93 2.26 14.11
C GLU A 72 -4.72 1.13 14.80
N GLY A 73 -6.03 1.07 14.58
CA GLY A 73 -6.84 -0.04 15.07
C GLY A 73 -6.49 -1.38 14.41
N LEU A 74 -6.10 -1.40 13.13
CA LEU A 74 -5.58 -2.61 12.50
C LEU A 74 -4.21 -2.98 13.07
N LYS A 75 -3.32 -1.99 13.24
CA LYS A 75 -1.97 -2.18 13.77
C LYS A 75 -1.96 -2.82 15.16
N THR A 76 -2.84 -2.36 16.03
CA THR A 76 -2.88 -2.74 17.46
C THR A 76 -3.90 -3.84 17.80
N ALA A 77 -4.67 -4.33 16.82
CA ALA A 77 -5.67 -5.37 17.05
C ALA A 77 -5.05 -6.72 17.45
N GLU A 78 -5.57 -7.33 18.52
CA GLU A 78 -5.22 -8.69 18.97
C GLU A 78 -5.39 -9.74 17.86
N SER A 79 -6.39 -9.56 17.00
CA SER A 79 -6.56 -10.35 15.78
C SER A 79 -6.74 -9.43 14.59
N GLN A 80 -5.63 -9.07 13.94
CA GLN A 80 -5.60 -8.16 12.80
C GLN A 80 -6.49 -8.66 11.65
N GLY A 81 -6.54 -9.98 11.43
CA GLY A 81 -7.46 -10.59 10.47
C GLY A 81 -8.94 -10.33 10.80
N ARG A 82 -9.35 -10.53 12.06
CA ARG A 82 -10.73 -10.26 12.51
C ARG A 82 -11.07 -8.78 12.39
N TYR A 83 -10.13 -7.89 12.76
CA TYR A 83 -10.32 -6.45 12.62
C TYR A 83 -10.51 -6.05 11.15
N PHE A 84 -9.66 -6.56 10.24
CA PHE A 84 -9.80 -6.33 8.81
C PHE A 84 -11.18 -6.75 8.29
N HIS A 85 -11.63 -7.96 8.63
CA HIS A 85 -12.93 -8.47 8.21
C HIS A 85 -14.11 -7.62 8.69
N LYS A 86 -14.02 -7.08 9.91
CA LYS A 86 -15.10 -6.30 10.53
C LYS A 86 -15.12 -4.83 10.08
N ASN A 87 -13.95 -4.21 9.97
CA ASN A 87 -13.86 -2.74 9.89
C ASN A 87 -13.37 -2.23 8.53
N ILE A 88 -12.82 -3.10 7.67
CA ILE A 88 -12.16 -2.68 6.42
C ILE A 88 -12.79 -3.36 5.20
N ARG A 89 -12.93 -4.69 5.25
CA ARG A 89 -13.44 -5.47 4.12
C ARG A 89 -14.88 -5.06 3.80
N GLY A 90 -15.11 -4.61 2.56
CA GLY A 90 -16.42 -4.19 2.08
C GLY A 90 -16.89 -2.81 2.60
N VAL A 91 -16.10 -2.17 3.47
CA VAL A 91 -16.38 -0.81 3.98
C VAL A 91 -15.73 0.25 3.10
N PHE A 92 -14.49 0.02 2.66
CA PHE A 92 -13.74 0.97 1.84
C PHE A 92 -13.71 0.57 0.36
N LEU A 93 -13.69 1.58 -0.51
CA LEU A 93 -13.39 1.40 -1.92
C LEU A 93 -12.00 0.79 -2.05
N HIS A 94 -11.90 -0.29 -2.82
CA HIS A 94 -10.67 -1.03 -2.96
C HIS A 94 -10.41 -1.43 -4.41
N LYS A 95 -9.13 -1.57 -4.74
CA LYS A 95 -8.68 -2.12 -6.02
C LYS A 95 -7.59 -3.16 -5.78
N LYS A 96 -7.63 -4.21 -6.57
CA LYS A 96 -6.58 -5.24 -6.59
C LYS A 96 -5.36 -4.67 -7.30
N LEU A 97 -4.19 -4.80 -6.69
CA LEU A 97 -2.93 -4.48 -7.35
C LEU A 97 -2.58 -5.61 -8.31
N LYS A 98 -2.27 -5.25 -9.56
CA LYS A 98 -1.67 -6.19 -10.51
C LYS A 98 -0.22 -6.36 -10.10
N LYS A 99 0.25 -7.60 -9.94
CA LYS A 99 1.69 -7.85 -10.02
C LYS A 99 2.09 -7.53 -11.46
N GLU A 100 3.01 -6.59 -11.66
CA GLU A 100 3.68 -6.49 -12.95
C GLU A 100 4.39 -7.83 -13.16
N GLY A 101 3.99 -8.54 -14.22
CA GLY A 101 4.58 -9.81 -14.56
C GLY A 101 6.02 -9.59 -15.03
N ASN A 102 6.94 -10.38 -14.47
CA ASN A 102 8.26 -10.60 -15.07
C ASN A 102 8.12 -11.20 -16.47
#